data_AF-A0A9K3M5A2-F1
#
_entry.id   AF-A0A9K3M5A2-F1
#
_cell.length_a   1.000
_cell.length_b   1.000
_cell.length_c   1.000
_cell.angle_alpha   90.00
_cell.angle_beta   90.00
_cell.angle_gamma   90.00
#
_symmetry.space_group_name_H-M   'P 1'
#
loop_
_entity.id
_entity.type
_entity.pdbx_description
1 polymer ?
#
loop_
_entity_poly.entity_id
_entity_poly.type
_entity_poly.pdbx_seq_one_letter_code
_entity_poly.pdbx_strand_id
1 'polypeptide(L)'
;MNVISDIGEFLSGGKLEAQTGPLPYGAPLGEPRSEIATLAVQERALSFTGEDFDVWSVDENAPYCTVRGAMLHLPGKDKMRIKDKDSRVMATLDRKLVALTPTYDIQRGDGGEKIGCLEKATIALTDTFDFHAANSGGFGPFKPPPAYKLEGDFLDRRFIMKNDKGQVVAKISQDKLIEFDQFNHYQIRIAPGMDPVLVIACACAIDEEFDELHKKRREEQNR
;
A
#
# COMPACT_ATOMS: atom_id res chain seq x y z
N MET A 1 18.26 -14.13 -24.00
CA MET A 1 18.16 -12.72 -23.55
C MET A 1 16.94 -12.13 -24.21
N ASN A 2 15.85 -11.92 -23.44
CA ASN A 2 14.61 -11.36 -23.96
C ASN A 2 14.68 -9.83 -23.83
N VAL A 3 15.18 -9.18 -24.86
CA VAL A 3 15.32 -7.71 -24.91
C VAL A 3 13.98 -6.99 -24.69
N ILE A 4 12.85 -7.64 -25.01
CA ILE A 4 11.50 -7.10 -24.82
C ILE A 4 11.07 -7.14 -23.34
N SER A 5 11.44 -8.18 -22.58
CA SER A 5 11.12 -8.23 -21.14
C SER A 5 11.93 -7.20 -20.36
N ASP A 6 13.18 -7.00 -20.75
CA ASP A 6 14.08 -6.06 -20.06
C ASP A 6 13.65 -4.59 -20.27
N ILE A 7 13.09 -4.27 -21.45
CA ILE A 7 12.53 -2.93 -21.74
C ILE A 7 11.22 -2.70 -20.98
N GLY A 8 10.32 -3.70 -20.93
CA GLY A 8 9.09 -3.61 -20.15
C GLY A 8 9.34 -3.53 -18.64
N GLU A 9 10.36 -4.22 -18.13
CA GLU A 9 10.79 -4.14 -16.74
C GLU A 9 11.40 -2.77 -16.41
N PHE A 10 12.20 -2.19 -17.31
CA PHE A 10 12.76 -0.85 -17.15
C PHE A 10 11.67 0.24 -17.13
N LEU A 11 10.67 0.15 -18.01
CA LEU A 11 9.56 1.10 -18.07
C LEU A 11 8.58 0.97 -16.89
N SER A 12 8.56 -0.18 -16.21
CA SER A 12 7.72 -0.45 -15.03
C SER A 12 8.48 -0.38 -13.70
N GLY A 13 9.64 0.28 -13.68
CA GLY A 13 10.38 0.60 -12.45
C GLY A 13 11.44 -0.41 -12.00
N GLY A 14 11.84 -1.38 -12.83
CA GLY A 14 12.86 -2.40 -12.53
C GLY A 14 12.30 -3.80 -12.28
N LYS A 15 13.14 -4.81 -12.10
CA LYS A 15 12.68 -6.19 -11.83
C LYS A 15 12.21 -6.35 -10.38
N LEU A 16 11.20 -7.19 -10.13
CA LEU A 16 10.85 -7.59 -8.76
C LEU A 16 11.97 -8.43 -8.16
N GLU A 17 12.42 -8.04 -6.97
CA GLU A 17 13.52 -8.67 -6.25
C GLU A 17 13.03 -9.21 -4.91
N ALA A 18 13.40 -10.45 -4.59
CA ALA A 18 12.98 -11.11 -3.37
C ALA A 18 13.46 -10.36 -2.12
N GLN A 19 12.58 -10.26 -1.13
CA GLN A 19 12.91 -9.77 0.19
C GLN A 19 13.55 -10.91 1.00
N THR A 20 14.88 -10.95 1.04
CA THR A 20 15.64 -12.05 1.66
C THR A 20 16.08 -11.80 3.11
N GLY A 21 15.92 -10.56 3.62
CA GLY A 21 16.27 -10.18 4.98
C GLY A 21 15.05 -10.20 5.92
N PRO A 22 15.28 -10.17 7.26
CA PRO A 22 14.19 -10.01 8.21
C PRO A 22 13.41 -8.73 7.90
N LEU A 23 12.09 -8.76 8.09
CA LEU A 23 11.27 -7.58 7.90
C LEU A 23 11.63 -6.54 8.98
N PRO A 24 11.72 -5.25 8.62
CA PRO A 24 12.22 -4.20 9.50
C PRO A 24 11.31 -3.92 10.71
N TYR A 25 10.11 -4.52 10.74
CA TYR A 25 9.12 -4.44 11.80
C TYR A 25 8.83 -5.80 12.47
N GLY A 26 9.70 -6.80 12.26
CA GLY A 26 9.62 -8.11 12.92
C GLY A 26 8.75 -9.12 12.18
N ALA A 27 7.85 -9.79 12.89
CA ALA A 27 7.00 -10.83 12.29
C ALA A 27 6.12 -10.24 11.18
N PRO A 28 5.85 -10.98 10.09
CA PRO A 28 4.98 -10.49 9.04
C PRO A 28 3.52 -10.35 9.53
N LEU A 29 2.74 -9.50 8.87
CA LEU A 29 1.32 -9.27 9.15
C LEU A 29 0.44 -10.33 8.47
N GLY A 30 0.78 -10.73 7.25
CA GLY A 30 0.24 -11.91 6.56
C GLY A 30 1.33 -12.93 6.23
N GLU A 31 0.96 -14.06 5.63
CA GLU A 31 1.95 -15.09 5.25
C GLU A 31 2.76 -14.65 4.01
N PRO A 32 4.09 -14.45 4.12
CA PRO A 32 4.92 -14.15 2.95
C PRO A 32 4.97 -15.35 2.00
N ARG A 33 5.02 -15.09 0.70
CA ARG A 33 5.07 -16.15 -0.32
C ARG A 33 6.51 -16.47 -0.73
N SER A 34 6.75 -17.71 -1.15
CA SER A 34 8.04 -18.14 -1.73
C SER A 34 8.21 -17.75 -3.19
N GLU A 35 7.12 -17.38 -3.86
CA GLU A 35 7.07 -16.96 -5.25
C GLU A 35 6.42 -15.57 -5.36
N ILE A 36 6.46 -14.98 -6.55
CA ILE A 36 5.78 -13.70 -6.79
C ILE A 36 4.28 -13.93 -6.61
N ALA A 37 3.66 -13.11 -5.76
CA ALA A 37 2.21 -13.11 -5.58
C ALA A 37 1.59 -11.98 -6.41
N THR A 38 0.49 -12.26 -7.09
CA THR A 38 -0.31 -11.28 -7.83
C THR A 38 -1.68 -11.14 -7.17
N LEU A 39 -1.97 -9.95 -6.66
CA LEU A 39 -3.24 -9.62 -6.03
C LEU A 39 -3.99 -8.61 -6.90
N ALA A 40 -5.29 -8.81 -7.09
CA ALA A 40 -6.18 -7.82 -7.68
C ALA A 40 -6.95 -7.11 -6.57
N VAL A 41 -6.91 -5.77 -6.56
CA VAL A 41 -7.60 -4.93 -5.58
C VAL A 41 -8.77 -4.24 -6.28
N GLN A 42 -9.98 -4.52 -5.78
CA GLN A 42 -11.22 -3.97 -6.30
C GLN A 42 -11.83 -3.01 -5.27
N GLU A 43 -12.03 -1.76 -5.68
CA GLU A 43 -12.77 -0.77 -4.89
C GLU A 43 -14.28 -1.04 -4.99
N ARG A 44 -14.98 -0.97 -3.85
CA ARG A 44 -16.44 -1.15 -3.79
C ARG A 44 -17.14 0.19 -3.93
N ALA A 45 -17.82 0.41 -5.06
CA ALA A 45 -18.55 1.66 -5.36
C ALA A 45 -19.77 1.97 -4.45
N LEU A 46 -20.14 1.09 -3.50
CA LEU A 46 -21.34 1.21 -2.65
C LEU A 46 -20.99 1.15 -1.15
N SER A 47 -19.87 1.73 -0.72
CA SER A 47 -19.57 1.86 0.70
C SER A 47 -20.16 3.17 1.25
N PHE A 48 -21.09 3.05 2.19
CA PHE A 48 -21.69 4.20 2.89
C PHE A 48 -20.75 4.79 3.97
N THR A 49 -19.59 4.19 4.22
CA THR A 49 -18.76 4.41 5.42
C THR A 49 -17.29 4.72 5.15
N GLY A 50 -16.88 5.01 3.92
CA GLY A 50 -15.46 5.18 3.52
C GLY A 50 -15.02 4.12 2.52
N GLU A 51 -13.82 4.21 1.95
CA GLU A 51 -13.38 3.33 0.86
C GLU A 51 -13.17 1.88 1.36
N ASP A 52 -13.91 0.95 0.75
CA ASP A 52 -13.83 -0.48 1.04
C ASP A 52 -13.22 -1.19 -0.17
N PHE A 53 -12.28 -2.10 0.09
CA PHE A 53 -11.60 -2.87 -0.96
C PHE A 53 -11.78 -4.36 -0.76
N ASP A 54 -12.02 -5.09 -1.84
CA ASP A 54 -11.94 -6.55 -1.89
C ASP A 54 -10.65 -6.94 -2.61
N VAL A 55 -9.84 -7.81 -1.99
CA VAL A 55 -8.54 -8.23 -2.52
C VAL A 55 -8.61 -9.70 -2.90
N TRP A 56 -8.31 -10.00 -4.15
CA TRP A 56 -8.33 -11.35 -4.72
C TRP A 56 -6.90 -11.82 -5.03
N SER A 57 -6.60 -13.07 -4.71
CA SER A 57 -5.37 -13.74 -5.12
C SER A 57 -5.56 -14.27 -6.54
N VAL A 58 -4.82 -13.73 -7.50
CA VAL A 58 -4.89 -14.16 -8.91
C VAL A 58 -4.28 -15.57 -9.05
N ASP A 59 -3.18 -15.83 -8.35
CA ASP A 59 -2.46 -17.10 -8.44
C ASP A 59 -3.28 -18.28 -7.86
N GLU A 60 -4.01 -18.03 -6.77
CA GLU A 60 -4.86 -19.04 -6.12
C GLU A 60 -6.30 -19.03 -6.64
N ASN A 61 -6.65 -18.03 -7.44
CA ASN A 61 -8.01 -17.74 -7.89
C ASN A 61 -9.03 -17.78 -6.72
N ALA A 62 -8.73 -17.06 -5.64
CA ALA A 62 -9.53 -17.05 -4.41
C ALA A 62 -9.52 -15.68 -3.71
N PRO A 63 -10.52 -15.35 -2.87
CA PRO A 63 -10.46 -14.16 -2.02
C PRO A 63 -9.24 -14.23 -1.10
N TYR A 64 -8.46 -13.15 -1.05
CA TYR A 64 -7.30 -13.05 -0.18
C TYR A 64 -7.65 -12.35 1.13
N CYS A 65 -8.10 -11.10 1.04
CA CYS A 65 -8.49 -10.31 2.20
C CYS A 65 -9.52 -9.25 1.84
N THR A 66 -10.03 -8.57 2.86
CA THR A 66 -10.92 -7.42 2.71
C THR A 66 -10.34 -6.23 3.47
N VAL A 67 -10.41 -5.04 2.88
CA VAL A 67 -10.08 -3.78 3.55
C VAL A 67 -11.39 -3.06 3.78
N ARG A 68 -11.63 -2.67 5.03
CA ARG A 68 -12.85 -1.99 5.43
C ARG A 68 -12.54 -0.66 6.09
N GLY A 69 -13.02 0.41 5.48
CA GLY A 69 -12.99 1.75 6.02
C GLY A 69 -14.08 1.95 7.07
N ALA A 70 -13.71 2.55 8.19
CA ALA A 70 -14.65 3.10 9.15
C ALA A 70 -14.42 4.60 9.21
N MET A 71 -15.20 5.37 8.44
CA MET A 71 -15.44 6.77 8.75
C MET A 71 -16.18 6.81 10.08
N LEU A 72 -15.44 7.01 11.16
CA LEU A 72 -16.02 7.75 12.26
C LEU A 72 -16.30 9.13 11.68
N HIS A 73 -17.54 9.62 11.72
CA HIS A 73 -17.96 10.94 11.19
C HIS A 73 -17.31 12.15 11.92
N LEU A 74 -16.05 12.01 12.34
CA LEU A 74 -15.22 12.98 13.01
C LEU A 74 -14.10 13.39 12.05
N PRO A 75 -13.99 14.69 11.72
CA PRO A 75 -12.91 15.20 10.88
C PRO A 75 -11.53 14.73 11.39
N GLY A 76 -10.75 14.07 10.53
CA GLY A 76 -9.37 13.65 10.82
C GLY A 76 -9.20 12.34 11.60
N LYS A 77 -10.21 11.46 11.62
CA LYS A 77 -10.12 10.11 12.21
C LYS A 77 -10.65 9.04 11.26
N ASP A 78 -9.82 8.67 10.30
CA ASP A 78 -10.11 7.56 9.40
C ASP A 78 -9.35 6.32 9.86
N LYS A 79 -10.08 5.21 9.96
CA LYS A 79 -9.50 3.92 10.33
C LYS A 79 -9.86 2.89 9.26
N MET A 80 -8.85 2.22 8.71
CA MET A 80 -9.04 1.05 7.86
C MET A 80 -8.61 -0.21 8.58
N ARG A 81 -9.34 -1.31 8.36
CA ARG A 81 -8.99 -2.63 8.88
C ARG A 81 -8.83 -3.61 7.73
N ILE A 82 -7.71 -4.31 7.69
CA ILE A 82 -7.46 -5.41 6.77
C ILE A 82 -7.84 -6.70 7.48
N LYS A 83 -8.78 -7.45 6.92
CA LYS A 83 -9.28 -8.71 7.46
C LYS A 83 -9.01 -9.86 6.51
N ASP A 84 -8.57 -11.00 7.04
CA ASP A 84 -8.45 -12.23 6.26
C ASP A 84 -9.83 -12.83 5.92
N LYS A 85 -9.80 -13.97 5.21
CA LYS A 85 -10.99 -14.74 4.83
C LYS A 85 -11.86 -15.19 6.02
N ASP A 86 -11.26 -15.34 7.19
CA ASP A 86 -11.92 -15.76 8.44
C ASP A 86 -12.38 -14.54 9.26
N SER A 87 -12.36 -13.34 8.65
CA SER A 87 -12.71 -12.05 9.26
C SER A 87 -11.82 -11.64 10.43
N ARG A 88 -10.65 -12.26 10.61
CA ARG A 88 -9.66 -11.85 11.60
C ARG A 88 -8.91 -10.62 11.07
N VAL A 89 -8.79 -9.61 11.92
CA VAL A 89 -8.03 -8.40 11.59
C VAL A 89 -6.53 -8.73 11.60
N MET A 90 -5.89 -8.57 10.44
CA MET A 90 -4.44 -8.74 10.27
C MET A 90 -3.70 -7.44 10.56
N ALA A 91 -4.25 -6.31 10.09
CA ALA A 91 -3.68 -4.99 10.29
C ALA A 91 -4.77 -3.92 10.42
N THR A 92 -4.44 -2.85 11.14
CA THR A 92 -5.26 -1.64 11.25
C THR A 92 -4.42 -0.44 10.84
N LEU A 93 -4.99 0.43 10.03
CA LEU A 93 -4.42 1.70 9.63
C LEU A 93 -5.21 2.80 10.32
N ASP A 94 -4.53 3.70 11.00
CA ASP A 94 -5.13 4.83 11.70
C ASP A 94 -4.52 6.12 11.15
N ARG A 95 -5.33 6.89 10.42
CA ARG A 95 -4.91 8.16 9.83
C ARG A 95 -4.70 9.19 10.92
N LYS A 96 -3.50 9.76 10.95
CA LYS A 96 -3.10 10.87 11.79
C LYS A 96 -2.81 12.10 10.93
N LEU A 97 -3.46 13.20 11.25
CA LEU A 97 -3.10 14.51 10.72
C LEU A 97 -1.97 15.09 11.58
N VAL A 98 -0.73 14.74 11.25
CA VAL A 98 0.46 15.32 11.88
C VAL A 98 1.05 16.36 10.92
N ALA A 99 1.13 17.62 11.36
CA ALA A 99 1.86 18.68 10.65
C ALA A 99 1.51 18.86 9.15
N LEU A 100 0.20 18.88 8.82
CA LEU A 100 -0.35 19.10 7.47
C LEU A 100 -0.08 18.01 6.43
N THR A 101 0.69 16.96 6.77
CA THR A 101 0.90 15.82 5.88
C THR A 101 0.11 14.59 6.35
N PRO A 102 -0.57 13.89 5.43
CA PRO A 102 -1.20 12.61 5.72
C PRO A 102 -0.17 11.62 6.26
N THR A 103 -0.47 11.05 7.43
CA THR A 103 0.32 9.99 8.06
C THR A 103 -0.61 8.87 8.46
N TYR A 104 -0.24 7.62 8.20
CA TYR A 104 -0.99 6.44 8.62
C TYR A 104 -0.16 5.62 9.58
N ASP A 105 -0.63 5.45 10.81
CA ASP A 105 -0.07 4.50 11.74
C ASP A 105 -0.56 3.11 11.40
N ILE A 106 0.35 2.18 11.14
CA ILE A 106 0.03 0.79 10.83
C ILE A 106 0.26 -0.06 12.07
N GLN A 107 -0.76 -0.78 12.49
CA GLN A 107 -0.79 -1.60 13.70
C GLN A 107 -1.11 -3.05 13.35
N ARG A 108 -0.52 -3.98 14.10
CA ARG A 108 -0.87 -5.41 14.02
C ARG A 108 -2.24 -5.66 14.64
N GLY A 109 -3.11 -6.39 13.95
CA GLY A 109 -4.46 -6.69 14.44
C GLY A 109 -5.33 -5.45 14.61
N ASP A 110 -6.36 -5.53 15.46
CA ASP A 110 -7.26 -4.41 15.79
C ASP A 110 -6.74 -3.65 17.02
N GLY A 111 -5.97 -2.58 16.81
CA GLY A 111 -5.43 -1.78 17.90
C GLY A 111 -4.21 -2.36 18.62
N GLY A 112 -3.50 -3.30 18.01
CA GLY A 112 -2.30 -3.90 18.59
C GLY A 112 -1.04 -3.05 18.44
N GLU A 113 0.12 -3.70 18.49
CA GLU A 113 1.43 -3.04 18.39
C GLU A 113 1.56 -2.24 17.09
N LYS A 114 1.99 -0.99 17.18
CA LYS A 114 2.36 -0.16 16.02
C LYS A 114 3.63 -0.73 15.40
N ILE A 115 3.52 -1.18 14.15
CA ILE A 115 4.64 -1.73 13.39
C ILE A 115 5.40 -0.65 12.61
N GLY A 116 4.76 0.49 12.34
CA GLY A 116 5.37 1.61 11.63
C GLY A 116 4.37 2.71 11.30
N CYS A 117 4.86 3.70 10.56
CA CYS A 117 4.04 4.76 9.98
C CYS A 117 4.38 4.97 8.52
N LEU A 118 3.35 5.20 7.72
CA LEU A 118 3.43 5.62 6.32
C LEU A 118 3.18 7.12 6.27
N GLU A 119 4.10 7.89 5.68
CA GLU A 119 3.95 9.33 5.55
C GLU A 119 4.32 9.82 4.15
N LYS A 120 3.67 10.89 3.71
CA LYS A 120 4.06 11.57 2.48
C LYS A 120 5.39 12.30 2.69
N ALA A 121 6.39 12.04 1.85
CA ALA A 121 7.66 12.74 1.91
C ALA A 121 7.47 14.22 1.56
N THR A 122 7.97 15.12 2.41
CA THR A 122 7.83 16.57 2.24
C THR A 122 8.89 17.18 1.33
N ILE A 123 10.02 16.49 1.13
CA ILE A 123 11.15 16.94 0.31
C ILE A 123 11.45 15.84 -0.72
N ALA A 124 10.65 15.77 -1.77
CA ALA A 124 10.87 14.90 -2.91
C ALA A 124 10.52 15.65 -4.21
N LEU A 125 11.29 15.42 -5.27
CA LEU A 125 11.02 16.00 -6.60
C LEU A 125 9.76 15.41 -7.23
N THR A 126 9.40 14.20 -6.80
CA THR A 126 8.22 13.44 -7.23
C THR A 126 7.42 13.05 -6.00
N ASP A 127 6.10 12.88 -6.13
CA ASP A 127 5.30 12.34 -5.03
C ASP A 127 5.93 11.03 -4.54
N THR A 128 6.17 10.94 -3.24
CA THR A 128 6.82 9.81 -2.59
C THR A 128 6.17 9.60 -1.24
N PHE A 129 5.98 8.33 -0.85
CA PHE A 129 5.60 7.95 0.50
C PHE A 129 6.69 7.10 1.12
N ASP A 130 6.97 7.38 2.38
CA ASP A 130 8.00 6.70 3.16
C ASP A 130 7.33 5.90 4.27
N PHE A 131 7.64 4.60 4.35
CA PHE A 131 7.27 3.77 5.48
C PHE A 131 8.45 3.65 6.44
N HIS A 132 8.24 4.12 7.66
CA HIS A 132 9.20 4.00 8.76
C HIS A 132 8.73 2.91 9.71
N ALA A 133 9.53 1.86 9.91
CA ALA A 133 9.21 0.85 10.90
C ALA A 133 9.43 1.40 12.33
N ALA A 134 8.55 1.03 13.25
CA ALA A 134 8.56 1.56 14.62
C ALA A 134 9.83 1.17 15.40
N ASN A 135 10.39 0.01 15.07
CA ASN A 135 11.56 -0.57 15.72
C ASN A 135 12.90 -0.17 15.06
N SER A 136 12.89 0.73 14.07
CA SER A 136 14.09 1.12 13.31
C SER A 136 15.06 2.04 14.05
N GLY A 137 14.65 2.62 15.19
CA GLY A 137 15.48 3.51 16.00
C GLY A 137 15.74 4.88 15.37
N GLY A 138 15.43 5.96 16.09
CA GLY A 138 15.85 7.32 15.77
C GLY A 138 16.39 7.97 17.04
N PHE A 139 17.61 8.50 16.99
CA PHE A 139 18.24 9.19 18.13
C PHE A 139 18.07 10.70 17.94
N GLY A 140 17.27 11.35 18.78
CA GLY A 140 17.02 12.79 18.70
C GLY A 140 15.99 13.19 17.63
N PRO A 141 16.02 14.42 17.10
CA PRO A 141 14.98 14.98 16.21
C PRO A 141 14.97 14.38 14.79
N PHE A 142 15.84 13.42 14.48
CA PHE A 142 15.98 12.82 13.16
C PHE A 142 15.20 11.51 13.09
N LYS A 143 14.23 11.44 12.17
CA LYS A 143 13.50 10.20 11.88
C LYS A 143 14.46 9.14 11.33
N PRO A 144 14.24 7.85 11.64
CA PRO A 144 14.98 6.76 10.99
C PRO A 144 14.84 6.87 9.46
N PRO A 145 15.84 6.42 8.69
CA PRO A 145 15.68 6.22 7.26
C PRO A 145 14.42 5.38 6.97
N PRO A 146 13.73 5.63 5.85
CA PRO A 146 12.58 4.84 5.47
C PRO A 146 13.00 3.38 5.27
N ALA A 147 12.24 2.48 5.89
CA ALA A 147 12.41 1.04 5.73
C ALA A 147 11.91 0.60 4.34
N TYR A 148 10.86 1.26 3.85
CA TYR A 148 10.42 1.15 2.46
C TYR A 148 10.09 2.53 1.90
N LYS A 149 10.42 2.71 0.62
CA LYS A 149 10.07 3.91 -0.15
C LYS A 149 9.08 3.53 -1.24
N LEU A 150 8.00 4.29 -1.35
CA LEU A 150 7.00 4.16 -2.41
C LEU A 150 7.09 5.38 -3.31
N GLU A 151 7.30 5.17 -4.60
CA GLU A 151 7.48 6.24 -5.58
C GLU A 151 6.86 5.85 -6.92
N GLY A 152 6.41 6.86 -7.67
CA GLY A 152 5.77 6.68 -8.96
C GLY A 152 4.63 7.66 -9.17
N ASP A 153 3.68 7.26 -10.00
CA ASP A 153 2.48 7.99 -10.33
C ASP A 153 1.29 7.41 -9.56
N PHE A 154 0.98 8.03 -8.42
CA PHE A 154 -0.09 7.55 -7.54
C PHE A 154 -1.49 7.84 -8.08
N LEU A 155 -1.66 8.90 -8.89
CA LEU A 155 -2.95 9.25 -9.49
C LEU A 155 -3.42 8.15 -10.45
N ASP A 156 -2.49 7.62 -11.25
CA ASP A 156 -2.77 6.50 -12.16
C ASP A 156 -2.57 5.12 -11.49
N ARG A 157 -2.38 5.05 -10.17
CA ARG A 157 -2.11 3.82 -9.41
C ARG A 157 -0.95 3.01 -10.03
N ARG A 158 0.12 3.71 -10.44
CA ARG A 158 1.35 3.17 -11.06
C ARG A 158 2.57 3.54 -10.24
N PHE A 159 2.86 2.75 -9.22
CA PHE A 159 3.98 3.01 -8.31
C PHE A 159 4.63 1.72 -7.84
N ILE A 160 5.83 1.86 -7.28
CA ILE A 160 6.64 0.74 -6.81
C ILE A 160 6.98 0.92 -5.35
N MET A 161 7.17 -0.19 -4.64
CA MET A 161 7.72 -0.20 -3.29
C MET A 161 9.15 -0.74 -3.35
N LYS A 162 10.09 0.03 -2.82
CA LYS A 162 11.51 -0.32 -2.69
C LYS A 162 11.89 -0.54 -1.24
N ASN A 163 12.73 -1.53 -0.97
CA ASN A 163 13.34 -1.71 0.35
C ASN A 163 14.51 -0.73 0.57
N ASP A 164 15.13 -0.81 1.75
CA ASP A 164 16.29 -0.01 2.17
C ASP A 164 17.52 -0.14 1.24
N LYS A 165 17.62 -1.23 0.48
CA LYS A 165 18.65 -1.46 -0.54
C LYS A 165 18.29 -0.90 -1.92
N GLY A 166 17.11 -0.30 -2.06
CA GLY A 166 16.60 0.22 -3.34
C GLY A 166 16.02 -0.85 -4.26
N GLN A 167 15.88 -2.09 -3.79
CA GLN A 167 15.35 -3.21 -4.57
C GLN A 167 13.83 -3.14 -4.61
N VAL A 168 13.22 -3.40 -5.76
CA VAL A 168 11.76 -3.34 -5.93
C VAL A 168 11.12 -4.60 -5.37
N VAL A 169 10.41 -4.46 -4.25
CA VAL A 169 9.76 -5.58 -3.54
C VAL A 169 8.26 -5.66 -3.80
N ALA A 170 7.65 -4.60 -4.35
CA ALA A 170 6.30 -4.67 -4.88
C ALA A 170 6.08 -3.67 -6.02
N LYS A 171 5.12 -3.98 -6.89
CA LYS A 171 4.65 -3.12 -7.97
C LYS A 171 3.14 -3.00 -7.92
N ILE A 172 2.65 -1.79 -8.03
CA ILE A 172 1.24 -1.44 -8.11
C ILE A 172 1.00 -0.86 -9.50
N SER A 173 0.06 -1.44 -10.24
CA SER A 173 -0.26 -1.01 -11.60
C SER A 173 -1.73 -1.20 -11.92
N GLN A 174 -2.34 -0.19 -12.51
CA GLN A 174 -3.61 -0.31 -13.22
C GLN A 174 -3.39 -0.98 -14.58
N ASP A 175 -3.07 -2.27 -14.59
CA ASP A 175 -2.77 -2.96 -15.84
C ASP A 175 -4.06 -3.31 -16.59
N LYS A 176 -4.23 -2.77 -17.80
CA LYS A 176 -5.35 -3.07 -18.71
C LYS A 176 -5.06 -4.28 -19.61
N LEU A 177 -3.87 -4.88 -19.49
CA LEU A 177 -3.41 -5.97 -20.37
C LEU A 177 -3.96 -7.35 -20.00
N ILE A 178 -4.48 -7.55 -18.79
CA ILE A 178 -5.12 -8.81 -18.43
C ILE A 178 -6.61 -8.71 -18.72
N GLU A 179 -7.14 -9.60 -19.57
CA GLU A 179 -8.55 -9.71 -20.01
C GLU A 179 -9.57 -9.98 -18.87
N PHE A 180 -9.26 -9.63 -17.62
CA PHE A 180 -10.27 -9.50 -16.56
C PHE A 180 -10.95 -8.13 -16.67
N ASP A 181 -11.48 -7.83 -17.86
CA ASP A 181 -12.09 -6.56 -18.30
C ASP A 181 -13.42 -6.21 -17.59
N GLN A 182 -13.72 -6.83 -16.44
CA GLN A 182 -15.01 -6.67 -15.75
C GLN A 182 -14.92 -5.96 -14.40
N PHE A 183 -13.74 -5.62 -13.89
CA PHE A 183 -13.61 -4.99 -12.58
C PHE A 183 -12.73 -3.73 -12.68
N ASN A 184 -13.18 -2.58 -12.16
CA ASN A 184 -12.31 -1.43 -11.93
C ASN A 184 -11.30 -1.81 -10.84
N HIS A 185 -10.18 -2.42 -11.21
CA HIS A 185 -9.18 -2.94 -10.29
C HIS A 185 -7.78 -2.44 -10.64
N TYR A 186 -6.91 -2.39 -9.63
CA TYR A 186 -5.47 -2.33 -9.84
C TYR A 186 -4.83 -3.62 -9.32
N GLN A 187 -3.66 -3.93 -9.84
CA GLN A 187 -2.92 -5.14 -9.49
C GLN A 187 -1.73 -4.78 -8.61
N ILE A 188 -1.47 -5.63 -7.62
CA ILE A 188 -0.30 -5.58 -6.77
C ILE A 188 0.50 -6.87 -7.02
N ARG A 189 1.71 -6.73 -7.54
CA ARG A 189 2.68 -7.82 -7.65
C ARG A 189 3.69 -7.71 -6.53
N ILE A 190 3.85 -8.76 -5.75
CA ILE A 190 4.63 -8.77 -4.51
C ILE A 190 5.76 -9.77 -4.67
N ALA A 191 6.99 -9.35 -4.38
CA ALA A 191 8.15 -10.21 -4.50
C ALA A 191 8.16 -11.31 -3.42
N PRO A 192 8.87 -12.43 -3.67
CA PRO A 192 9.05 -13.47 -2.66
C PRO A 192 9.60 -12.92 -1.33
N GLY A 193 9.11 -13.43 -0.20
CA GLY A 193 9.54 -13.04 1.14
C GLY A 193 9.00 -11.68 1.61
N MET A 194 8.37 -10.89 0.74
CA MET A 194 7.74 -9.63 1.11
C MET A 194 6.39 -9.90 1.78
N ASP A 195 6.02 -9.05 2.74
CA ASP A 195 4.77 -9.15 3.46
C ASP A 195 3.60 -8.57 2.65
N PRO A 196 2.66 -9.41 2.18
CA PRO A 196 1.57 -8.95 1.33
C PRO A 196 0.64 -7.96 2.03
N VAL A 197 0.42 -8.11 3.34
CA VAL A 197 -0.54 -7.28 4.08
C VAL A 197 0.01 -5.87 4.28
N LEU A 198 1.33 -5.72 4.47
CA LEU A 198 1.94 -4.39 4.48
C LEU A 198 1.82 -3.69 3.13
N VAL A 199 2.05 -4.42 2.03
CA VAL A 199 1.95 -3.83 0.68
C VAL A 199 0.52 -3.36 0.40
N ILE A 200 -0.49 -4.18 0.74
CA ILE A 200 -1.91 -3.79 0.64
C ILE A 200 -2.20 -2.57 1.52
N ALA A 201 -1.73 -2.57 2.77
CA ALA A 201 -1.93 -1.45 3.69
C ALA A 201 -1.40 -0.13 3.08
N CYS A 202 -0.17 -0.14 2.57
CA CYS A 202 0.40 1.04 1.93
C CYS A 202 -0.35 1.44 0.65
N ALA A 203 -0.72 0.48 -0.19
CA ALA A 203 -1.44 0.77 -1.43
C ALA A 203 -2.81 1.42 -1.15
N CYS A 204 -3.62 0.86 -0.26
CA CYS A 204 -4.93 1.40 0.10
C CYS A 204 -4.83 2.77 0.81
N ALA A 205 -3.83 2.97 1.68
CA ALA A 205 -3.62 4.27 2.33
C ALA A 205 -3.27 5.39 1.35
N ILE A 206 -2.46 5.06 0.34
CA ILE A 206 -2.12 6.01 -0.73
C ILE A 206 -3.35 6.28 -1.60
N ASP A 207 -4.09 5.23 -1.97
CA ASP A 207 -5.31 5.35 -2.79
C ASP A 207 -6.31 6.33 -2.16
N GLU A 208 -6.63 6.13 -0.87
CA GLU A 208 -7.53 7.00 -0.10
C GLU A 208 -7.09 8.46 -0.09
N GLU A 209 -5.79 8.73 0.06
CA GLU A 209 -5.26 10.09 0.06
C GLU A 209 -5.42 10.77 -1.30
N PHE A 210 -5.14 10.07 -2.39
CA PHE A 210 -5.25 10.65 -3.73
C PHE A 210 -6.70 10.78 -4.20
N ASP A 211 -7.60 9.90 -3.77
CA ASP A 211 -9.03 10.02 -4.04
C ASP A 211 -9.66 11.18 -3.29
N GLU A 212 -9.27 11.44 -2.02
CA GLU A 212 -9.66 12.64 -1.30
C GLU A 212 -9.16 13.93 -1.97
N LEU A 213 -7.91 13.95 -2.43
CA LEU A 213 -7.34 15.09 -3.15
C LEU A 213 -8.13 15.36 -4.45
N HIS A 214 -8.54 14.32 -5.17
CA HIS A 214 -9.39 14.45 -6.36
C HIS A 214 -10.77 15.01 -6.04
N LYS A 215 -11.43 14.52 -4.97
CA LYS A 215 -12.74 15.01 -4.52
C LYS A 215 -12.67 16.51 -4.18
N LYS A 216 -11.68 16.94 -3.39
CA LYS A 216 -11.46 18.35 -3.03
C LYS A 216 -11.25 19.25 -4.25
N ARG A 217 -10.39 18.84 -5.20
CA ARG A 217 -10.16 19.61 -6.44
C ARG A 217 -11.43 19.76 -7.29
N ARG A 218 -12.27 18.72 -7.38
CA ARG A 218 -13.54 18.78 -8.12
C ARG A 218 -14.54 19.72 -7.45
N GLU A 219 -14.60 19.72 -6.12
CA GLU A 219 -15.45 20.64 -5.35
C GLU A 219 -15.01 22.10 -5.50
N GLU A 220 -13.70 22.36 -5.50
CA GLU A 220 -13.13 23.70 -5.71
C GLU A 220 -13.36 24.23 -7.14
N GLN A 221 -13.32 23.37 -8.15
CA GLN A 221 -13.57 23.76 -9.55
C GLN A 221 -15.05 24.00 -9.87
N ASN A 222 -15.96 23.41 -9.10
CA ASN A 222 -17.41 23.55 -9.27
C ASN A 222 -18.01 24.69 -8.42
N ARG A 223 -17.18 25.48 -7.74
CA ARG A 223 -17.57 26.61 -6.88
C ARG A 223 -17.15 27.93 -7.48
#